data_AF-A0A925ST02-F1
#
_entry.id   AF-A0A925ST02-F1
#
_cell.length_a   1.000
_cell.length_b   1.000
_cell.length_c   1.000
_cell.angle_alpha   90.00
_cell.angle_beta   90.00
_cell.angle_gamma   90.00
#
_symmetry.space_group_name_H-M   'P 1'
#
loop_
_entity.id
_entity.type
_entity.pdbx_description
1 polymer ?
#
loop_
_entity_poly.entity_id
_entity_poly.type
_entity_poly.pdbx_seq_one_letter_code
_entity_poly.pdbx_strand_id
1 'polypeptide(L)'
;ALGCKRLVVKRGEYGVLMFTADSLFAAPAYPLEEVFDPTGAGDTFAGGFMGYLANTGDLSEDGIRQAIVFGSVMASFNVEDFSLNRMKRLDYTEIEARFKKFKALTSFRDIVQL
;
A
#
# COMPACT_ATOMS: atom_id res chain seq x y z
N ALA A 1 26.62 -10.93 8.43
CA ALA A 1 25.87 -11.42 7.25
C ALA A 1 25.23 -10.25 6.52
N LEU A 2 25.23 -10.23 5.18
CA LEU A 2 24.63 -9.18 4.33
C LEU A 2 23.13 -9.44 4.13
N GLY A 3 22.35 -9.43 5.22
CA GLY A 3 20.91 -9.67 5.16
C GLY A 3 20.12 -8.51 4.57
N CYS A 4 18.82 -8.74 4.33
CA CYS A 4 17.92 -7.68 3.92
C CYS A 4 17.76 -6.65 5.05
N LYS A 5 18.02 -5.37 4.78
CA LYS A 5 17.86 -4.29 5.78
C LYS A 5 16.39 -4.00 6.09
N ARG A 6 15.49 -4.39 5.19
CA ARG A 6 14.05 -4.11 5.27
C ARG A 6 13.25 -5.22 4.61
N LEU A 7 12.34 -5.83 5.35
CA LEU A 7 11.44 -6.87 4.85
C LEU A 7 10.01 -6.31 4.81
N VAL A 8 9.38 -6.37 3.63
CA VAL A 8 7.97 -6.00 3.45
C VAL A 8 7.18 -7.26 3.12
N VAL A 9 6.18 -7.59 3.94
CA VAL A 9 5.33 -8.78 3.81
C VAL A 9 3.90 -8.31 3.53
N LYS A 10 3.46 -8.45 2.28
CA LYS A 10 2.05 -8.31 1.90
C LYS A 10 1.32 -9.61 2.20
N ARG A 11 0.24 -9.54 2.98
CA ARG A 11 -0.50 -10.70 3.49
C ARG A 11 -1.93 -10.74 2.95
N GLY A 12 -2.10 -10.60 1.63
CA GLY A 12 -3.45 -10.61 1.02
C GLY A 12 -4.38 -9.57 1.68
N GLU A 13 -5.57 -10.00 2.09
CA GLU A 13 -6.55 -9.19 2.82
C GLU A 13 -6.15 -8.79 4.26
N TYR A 14 -5.05 -9.32 4.80
CA TYR A 14 -4.55 -8.96 6.14
C TYR A 14 -3.59 -7.77 6.15
N GLY A 15 -3.47 -7.06 5.02
CA GLY A 15 -2.65 -5.85 4.90
C GLY A 15 -1.16 -6.14 4.75
N VAL A 16 -0.32 -5.21 5.21
CA VAL A 16 1.13 -5.23 5.00
C VAL A 16 1.85 -5.01 6.31
N LEU A 17 2.92 -5.79 6.53
CA LEU A 17 3.90 -5.55 7.59
C LEU A 17 5.24 -5.19 6.97
N MET A 18 5.93 -4.23 7.57
CA MET A 18 7.30 -3.89 7.25
C MET A 18 8.16 -3.99 8.50
N PHE A 19 9.30 -4.68 8.37
CA PHE A 19 10.28 -4.89 9.42
C PHE A 19 11.60 -4.26 9.02
N THR A 20 12.23 -3.55 9.96
CA THR A 20 13.65 -3.17 9.92
C THR A 20 14.35 -3.69 11.18
N ALA A 21 15.61 -3.33 11.38
CA ALA A 21 16.30 -3.61 12.65
C ALA A 21 15.67 -2.87 13.83
N ASP A 22 15.11 -1.67 13.59
CA ASP A 22 14.74 -0.73 14.64
C ASP A 22 13.22 -0.44 14.68
N SER A 23 12.47 -0.85 13.65
CA SER A 23 11.08 -0.46 13.48
C SER A 23 10.19 -1.53 12.87
N LEU A 24 8.93 -1.51 13.31
CA LEU A 24 7.82 -2.24 12.72
C LEU A 24 6.80 -1.23 12.22
N PHE A 25 6.32 -1.43 11.00
CA PHE A 25 5.19 -0.67 10.47
C PHE A 25 4.12 -1.64 9.97
N ALA A 26 2.86 -1.33 10.26
CA ALA A 26 1.71 -2.09 9.82
C ALA A 26 0.75 -1.16 9.08
N ALA A 27 0.31 -1.58 7.90
CA ALA A 27 -0.78 -0.96 7.17
C ALA A 27 -1.92 -1.98 7.02
N PRO A 28 -3.19 -1.59 7.26
CA PRO A 28 -4.32 -2.49 7.03
C PRO A 28 -4.46 -2.81 5.53
N ALA A 29 -5.29 -3.78 5.18
CA ALA A 29 -5.79 -3.85 3.81
C ALA A 29 -6.83 -2.73 3.58
N TYR A 30 -6.99 -2.32 2.32
CA TYR A 30 -8.14 -1.48 1.98
C TYR A 30 -9.41 -2.35 1.99
N PRO A 31 -10.45 -1.99 2.75
CA PRO A 31 -11.68 -2.77 2.79
C PRO A 31 -12.41 -2.63 1.45
N LEU A 32 -12.69 -3.76 0.82
CA LEU A 32 -13.48 -3.88 -0.40
C LEU A 32 -14.71 -4.71 -0.11
N GLU A 33 -15.87 -4.33 -0.67
CA GLU A 33 -17.11 -5.10 -0.52
C GLU A 33 -17.01 -6.46 -1.24
N GLU A 34 -16.36 -6.49 -2.40
CA GLU A 34 -16.15 -7.70 -3.18
C GLU A 34 -14.73 -7.72 -3.76
N VAL A 35 -14.09 -8.90 -3.70
CA VAL A 35 -12.80 -9.18 -4.33
C VAL A 35 -13.10 -10.07 -5.54
N PHE A 36 -12.94 -9.54 -6.75
CA PHE A 36 -13.33 -10.23 -7.98
C PHE A 36 -12.25 -11.19 -8.46
N ASP A 37 -11.00 -10.72 -8.59
CA ASP A 37 -9.85 -11.54 -9.03
C ASP A 37 -8.59 -11.16 -8.24
N PRO A 38 -8.07 -12.02 -7.34
CA PRO A 38 -6.86 -11.71 -6.57
C PRO A 38 -5.56 -11.76 -7.40
N THR A 39 -5.63 -12.21 -8.66
CA THR A 39 -4.47 -12.40 -9.51
C THR A 39 -3.79 -11.06 -9.82
N GLY A 40 -2.48 -10.98 -9.54
CA GLY A 40 -1.68 -9.78 -9.78
C GLY A 40 -1.67 -8.78 -8.62
N ALA A 41 -2.36 -9.04 -7.50
CA ALA A 41 -2.42 -8.09 -6.38
C ALA A 41 -1.03 -7.84 -5.76
N GLY A 42 -0.19 -8.88 -5.72
CA GLY A 42 1.19 -8.80 -5.26
C GLY A 42 2.07 -7.97 -6.19
N ASP A 43 2.01 -8.24 -7.50
CA ASP A 43 2.79 -7.51 -8.50
C ASP A 43 2.34 -6.05 -8.62
N THR A 44 1.04 -5.80 -8.59
CA THR A 44 0.48 -4.43 -8.58
C THR A 44 0.91 -3.66 -7.33
N PHE A 45 0.96 -4.33 -6.17
CA PHE A 45 1.53 -3.75 -4.95
C PHE A 45 3.01 -3.38 -5.14
N ALA A 46 3.82 -4.32 -5.63
CA ALA A 46 5.25 -4.10 -5.85
C ALA A 46 5.49 -2.99 -6.87
N GLY A 47 4.71 -2.94 -7.95
CA GLY A 47 4.76 -1.88 -8.96
C GLY A 47 4.40 -0.51 -8.40
N GLY A 48 3.31 -0.41 -7.62
CA GLY A 48 2.93 0.84 -6.95
C GLY A 48 3.97 1.30 -5.91
N PHE A 49 4.51 0.36 -5.14
CA PHE A 49 5.57 0.62 -4.16
C PHE A 49 6.85 1.14 -4.82
N MET A 50 7.37 0.41 -5.81
CA MET A 50 8.60 0.78 -6.50
C MET A 50 8.42 2.04 -7.35
N GLY A 51 7.27 2.20 -8.00
CA GLY A 51 6.93 3.37 -8.79
C GLY A 51 6.88 4.64 -7.95
N TYR A 52 6.30 4.57 -6.74
CA TYR A 52 6.29 5.69 -5.81
C TYR A 52 7.71 6.12 -5.42
N LEU A 53 8.55 5.18 -4.97
CA LEU A 53 9.93 5.46 -4.56
C LEU A 53 10.78 6.00 -5.72
N ALA A 54 10.61 5.45 -6.92
CA ALA A 54 11.33 5.91 -8.10
C ALA A 54 10.91 7.34 -8.49
N ASN A 55 9.63 7.68 -8.35
CA ASN A 55 9.11 9.00 -8.70
C ASN A 55 9.48 10.08 -7.66
N THR A 56 9.50 9.74 -6.37
CA THR A 56 9.80 10.72 -5.30
C THR A 56 11.29 10.79 -4.96
N GLY A 57 12.04 9.70 -5.16
CA GLY A 57 13.42 9.57 -4.68
C GLY A 57 13.53 9.47 -3.15
N ASP A 58 12.42 9.44 -2.42
CA ASP A 58 12.40 9.44 -0.96
C ASP A 58 12.54 8.02 -0.41
N LEU A 59 13.78 7.66 -0.07
CA LEU A 59 14.12 6.38 0.56
C LEU A 59 14.17 6.46 2.10
N SER A 60 13.66 7.55 2.69
CA SER A 60 13.49 7.66 4.14
C SER A 60 12.46 6.64 4.67
N GLU A 61 12.39 6.48 5.98
CA GLU A 61 11.38 5.61 6.57
C GLU A 61 9.96 6.07 6.24
N ASP A 62 9.70 7.37 6.24
CA ASP A 62 8.39 7.93 5.90
C ASP A 62 8.08 7.74 4.41
N GLY A 63 9.05 7.97 3.52
CA GLY A 63 8.91 7.72 2.08
C GLY A 63 8.56 6.25 1.78
N ILE A 64 9.19 5.32 2.50
CA ILE A 64 8.91 3.88 2.36
C ILE A 64 7.53 3.52 2.94
N ARG A 65 7.13 4.10 4.08
CA ARG A 65 5.77 3.91 4.62
C ARG A 65 4.71 4.43 3.64
N GLN A 66 4.95 5.58 3.01
CA GLN A 66 4.08 6.12 1.97
C GLN A 66 4.03 5.21 0.73
N ALA A 67 5.17 4.68 0.30
CA ALA A 67 5.24 3.71 -0.80
C ALA A 67 4.44 2.43 -0.50
N ILE A 68 4.47 1.93 0.74
CA ILE A 68 3.65 0.77 1.17
C ILE A 68 2.15 1.07 1.03
N VAL A 69 1.73 2.25 1.48
CA VAL A 69 0.32 2.68 1.34
C VAL A 69 -0.05 2.82 -0.13
N PHE A 70 0.84 3.41 -0.95
CA PHE A 70 0.61 3.58 -2.39
C PHE A 70 0.48 2.22 -3.10
N GLY A 71 1.40 1.28 -2.85
CA GLY A 71 1.29 -0.09 -3.35
C GLY A 71 0.00 -0.78 -2.90
N SER A 72 -0.44 -0.55 -1.67
CA SER A 72 -1.70 -1.11 -1.14
C SER A 72 -2.92 -0.54 -1.87
N VAL A 73 -2.91 0.75 -2.19
CA VAL A 73 -3.93 1.43 -3.01
C VAL A 73 -3.97 0.82 -4.41
N MET A 74 -2.84 0.66 -5.08
CA MET A 74 -2.79 0.08 -6.42
C MET A 74 -3.33 -1.37 -6.43
N ALA A 75 -2.91 -2.19 -5.46
CA ALA A 75 -3.41 -3.55 -5.32
C ALA A 75 -4.92 -3.60 -5.04
N SER A 76 -5.47 -2.62 -4.30
CA SER A 76 -6.91 -2.55 -4.03
C SER A 76 -7.74 -2.31 -5.29
N PHE A 77 -7.17 -1.67 -6.31
CA PHE A 77 -7.85 -1.55 -7.61
C PHE A 77 -7.71 -2.83 -8.42
N ASN A 78 -6.52 -3.40 -8.53
CA ASN A 78 -6.32 -4.58 -9.39
C ASN A 78 -7.31 -5.71 -9.09
N VAL A 79 -7.71 -5.90 -7.83
CA VAL A 79 -8.63 -6.98 -7.46
C VAL A 79 -10.12 -6.74 -7.75
N GLU A 80 -10.50 -5.54 -8.23
CA GLU A 80 -11.90 -5.16 -8.50
C GLU A 80 -12.43 -5.70 -9.84
N ASP A 81 -11.57 -6.26 -10.70
CA ASP A 81 -11.95 -6.72 -12.04
C ASP A 81 -10.99 -7.82 -12.50
N PHE A 82 -11.36 -8.58 -13.53
CA PHE A 82 -10.56 -9.66 -14.08
C PHE A 82 -9.20 -9.14 -14.59
N SER A 83 -8.11 -9.75 -14.11
CA SER A 83 -6.76 -9.48 -14.56
C SER A 83 -6.43 -7.96 -14.52
N LEU A 84 -5.91 -7.40 -15.62
CA LEU A 84 -5.50 -6.00 -15.70
C LEU A 84 -6.63 -5.06 -16.13
N ASN A 85 -7.88 -5.52 -16.24
CA ASN A 85 -8.98 -4.70 -16.76
C ASN A 85 -9.22 -3.45 -15.92
N ARG A 86 -9.18 -3.58 -14.59
CA ARG A 86 -9.32 -2.41 -13.70
C ARG A 86 -8.19 -1.41 -13.89
N MET A 87 -6.96 -1.91 -14.08
CA MET A 87 -5.75 -1.09 -14.23
C MET A 87 -5.72 -0.32 -15.54
N LYS A 88 -6.24 -0.89 -16.63
CA LYS A 88 -6.28 -0.25 -17.97
C LYS A 88 -7.13 1.03 -18.00
N ARG A 89 -8.11 1.14 -17.11
CA ARG A 89 -9.05 2.26 -17.04
C ARG A 89 -8.88 3.13 -15.78
N LEU A 90 -7.89 2.81 -14.95
CA LEU A 90 -7.60 3.54 -13.72
C LEU A 90 -6.98 4.89 -14.04
N ASP A 91 -7.53 5.95 -13.46
CA ASP A 91 -6.94 7.29 -13.53
C ASP A 91 -6.28 7.72 -12.21
N TYR A 92 -5.46 8.76 -12.29
CA TYR A 92 -4.72 9.25 -11.14
C TYR A 92 -5.61 9.91 -10.06
N THR A 93 -6.74 10.50 -10.46
CA THR A 93 -7.68 11.12 -9.50
C THR A 93 -8.37 10.07 -8.63
N GLU A 94 -8.66 8.89 -9.19
CA GLU A 94 -9.15 7.73 -8.44
C GLU A 94 -8.09 7.24 -7.44
N ILE A 95 -6.82 7.17 -7.87
CA ILE A 95 -5.70 6.79 -7.00
C ILE A 95 -5.57 7.76 -5.82
N GLU A 96 -5.59 9.06 -6.07
CA GLU A 96 -5.53 10.07 -5.02
C GLU A 96 -6.73 9.97 -4.05
N ALA A 97 -7.94 9.78 -4.59
CA ALA A 97 -9.14 9.64 -3.77
C ALA A 97 -9.07 8.39 -2.88
N ARG A 98 -8.63 7.26 -3.43
CA ARG A 98 -8.44 6.00 -2.71
C ARG A 98 -7.34 6.12 -1.65
N PHE A 99 -6.23 6.80 -1.96
CA PHE A 99 -5.15 7.06 -1.01
C PHE A 99 -5.63 7.91 0.17
N LYS A 100 -6.40 8.97 -0.07
CA LYS A 100 -7.01 9.79 0.99
C LYS A 100 -7.94 8.95 1.88
N LYS A 101 -8.78 8.09 1.27
CA LYS A 101 -9.64 7.16 2.01
C LYS A 101 -8.81 6.17 2.85
N PHE A 102 -7.76 5.60 2.28
CA PHE A 102 -6.87 4.67 2.98
C PHE A 102 -6.22 5.34 4.19
N LYS A 103 -5.67 6.56 4.02
CA LYS A 103 -5.08 7.34 5.12
C LYS A 103 -6.09 7.59 6.25
N ALA A 104 -7.35 7.85 5.91
CA ALA A 104 -8.39 8.08 6.91
C ALA A 104 -8.70 6.83 7.76
N LEU A 105 -8.45 5.61 7.26
CA LEU A 105 -8.68 4.37 8.03
C LEU A 105 -7.77 4.24 9.25
N THR A 106 -6.58 4.84 9.20
CA THR A 106 -5.57 4.72 10.25
C THR A 106 -5.32 6.04 10.99
N SER A 107 -6.02 7.11 10.61
CA SER A 107 -5.82 8.43 11.19
C SER A 107 -6.79 8.66 12.34
N PHE A 108 -6.27 8.71 13.55
CA PHE A 108 -7.00 9.11 14.76
C PHE A 108 -6.27 10.27 15.44
N ARG A 109 -6.97 10.98 16.33
CA ARG A 109 -6.37 12.10 17.08
C ARG A 109 -5.52 11.58 18.22
N ASP A 110 -4.53 12.37 18.61
CA ASP A 110 -3.77 12.11 19.83
C ASP A 110 -4.66 12.14 21.08
N ILE A 111 -4.14 11.58 22.16
CA ILE A 111 -4.75 11.65 23.48
C ILE A 111 -4.91 13.13 23.86
N VAL A 112 -6.12 13.50 24.27
CA VAL A 112 -6.39 14.85 24.79
C VAL A 112 -5.57 15.04 26.05
N GLN A 113 -4.67 16.02 26.05
CA GLN A 113 -3.98 16.46 27.26
C GLN A 113 -5.01 17.17 28.15
N LEU A 114 -5.21 16.63 29.36
CA LEU A 114 -6.05 17.22 30.41
C LEU A 114 -5.31 18.35 31.13
#